data_AF-A0A7J6RVS6-F1
#
_entry.id   AF-A0A7J6RVS6-F1
#
_cell.length_a   1.000
_cell.length_b   1.000
_cell.length_c   1.000
_cell.angle_alpha   90.00
_cell.angle_beta   90.00
_cell.angle_gamma   90.00
#
_symmetry.space_group_name_H-M   'P 1'
#
loop_
_entity.id
_entity.type
_entity.pdbx_description
1 polymer ?
#
loop_
_entity_poly.entity_id
_entity_poly.type
_entity_poly.pdbx_seq_one_letter_code
_entity_poly.pdbx_strand_id
1 'polypeptide(L)'
;VQQIWLTSEDLGAYGLDIGTNIAELLREIVVELEKYPRSMMRLGMTNPPYILQHAEEVAKILSHPQVFEFIHIPIQSGSNDVLRHMIREYTVEDFDRLVGILRARVPNLTVATDIICGFPTESEENHQETLDLIKRHQLPVINISQFYARPGTAAARIRPRLPGKVIKERSTEVTNLFMSYSLTDKLYDIGELVDVWFDEVDEKRGQTVGHTKRYTKVIVPEVRTDLMGEKMR
;
A
#
# COMPACT_ATOMS: atom_id res chain seq x y z
N VAL A 1 -4.19 3.69 23.58
CA VAL A 1 -4.12 3.63 22.10
C VAL A 1 -3.41 2.32 21.76
N GLN A 2 -3.95 1.54 20.83
CA GLN A 2 -3.42 0.20 20.49
C GLN A 2 -2.90 0.17 19.06
N GLN A 3 -3.52 0.97 18.18
CA GLN A 3 -2.98 1.26 16.87
C GLN A 3 -2.97 2.77 16.62
N ILE A 4 -1.88 3.25 16.01
CA ILE A 4 -1.70 4.63 15.57
C ILE A 4 -1.54 4.59 14.06
N TRP A 5 -2.44 5.25 13.35
CA TRP A 5 -2.39 5.33 11.89
C TRP A 5 -1.93 6.73 11.50
N LEU A 6 -0.78 6.81 10.84
CA LEU A 6 -0.31 8.07 10.26
C LEU A 6 -0.96 8.25 8.90
N THR A 7 -1.85 9.24 8.77
CA THR A 7 -2.65 9.47 7.57
C THR A 7 -2.50 10.90 7.05
N SER A 8 -2.58 11.06 5.73
CA SER A 8 -2.52 12.32 5.00
C SER A 8 -2.84 12.06 3.52
N GLU A 9 -2.84 13.11 2.69
CA GLU A 9 -2.90 12.94 1.23
C GLU A 9 -1.61 12.30 0.68
N ASP A 10 -0.47 12.63 1.27
CA ASP A 10 0.81 11.95 1.03
C ASP A 10 1.67 12.04 2.29
N LEU A 11 1.93 10.90 2.93
CA LEU A 11 2.74 10.85 4.15
C LEU A 11 4.21 11.19 3.88
N GLY A 12 4.72 10.85 2.70
CA GLY A 12 6.11 11.09 2.34
C GLY A 12 6.45 12.57 2.21
N ALA A 13 5.46 13.41 1.90
CA ALA A 13 5.63 14.85 1.73
C ALA A 13 5.66 15.63 3.06
N TYR A 14 5.49 14.97 4.21
CA TYR A 14 5.55 15.62 5.51
C TYR A 14 6.87 16.37 5.70
N GLY A 15 6.78 17.63 6.14
CA GLY A 15 7.91 18.45 6.53
C GLY A 15 8.43 19.40 5.46
N LEU A 16 8.02 19.25 4.19
CA LEU A 16 8.46 20.08 3.07
C LEU A 16 8.15 21.58 3.26
N ASP A 17 7.07 21.90 3.97
CA ASP A 17 6.58 23.26 4.21
C ASP A 17 7.09 23.87 5.53
N ILE A 18 7.67 23.06 6.43
CA ILE A 18 8.04 23.48 7.79
C ILE A 18 9.52 23.22 8.14
N GLY A 19 10.33 22.76 7.18
CA GLY A 19 11.78 22.59 7.35
C GLY A 19 12.20 21.34 8.13
N THR A 20 11.40 20.27 8.06
CA THR A 20 11.74 18.92 8.56
C THR A 20 11.47 17.89 7.46
N ASN A 21 11.43 16.60 7.79
CA ASN A 21 11.11 15.54 6.86
C ASN A 21 10.40 14.37 7.55
N ILE A 22 9.76 13.51 6.76
CA ILE A 22 9.08 12.31 7.26
C ILE A 22 10.00 11.41 8.08
N ALA A 23 11.29 11.31 7.74
CA ALA A 23 12.21 10.44 8.46
C ALA A 23 12.50 10.95 9.89
N GLU A 24 12.60 12.27 10.10
CA GLU A 24 12.72 12.88 11.44
C GLU A 24 11.49 12.59 12.30
N LEU A 25 10.29 12.87 11.76
CA LEU A 25 9.04 12.59 12.46
C LEU A 25 8.94 11.11 12.85
N LEU A 26 9.18 10.19 11.91
CA LEU A 26 9.07 8.77 12.19
C LEU A 26 10.07 8.30 13.25
N ARG A 27 11.29 8.85 13.27
CA ARG A 27 12.28 8.55 14.32
C ARG A 27 11.80 8.99 15.70
N GLU A 28 11.24 10.19 15.81
CA GLU A 28 10.73 10.68 17.09
C GLU A 28 9.53 9.85 17.56
N ILE A 29 8.63 9.48 16.64
CA ILE A 29 7.47 8.66 16.98
C ILE A 29 7.89 7.29 17.50
N VAL A 30 8.84 6.59 16.85
CA VAL A 30 9.25 5.26 17.32
C VAL A 30 9.89 5.30 18.70
N VAL A 31 10.64 6.36 19.03
CA VAL A 31 11.18 6.56 20.39
C VAL A 31 10.05 6.74 21.41
N GLU A 32 9.01 7.49 21.06
CA GLU A 32 7.85 7.66 21.95
C GLU A 32 7.03 6.37 22.10
N LEU A 33 6.92 5.57 21.03
CA LEU A 33 6.19 4.29 21.03
C LEU A 33 6.76 3.27 22.02
N GLU A 34 8.06 3.32 22.33
CA GLU A 34 8.69 2.41 23.30
C GLU A 34 8.08 2.53 24.70
N LYS A 35 7.50 3.69 25.03
CA LYS A 35 6.77 3.91 26.30
C LYS A 35 5.41 3.19 26.33
N TYR A 36 4.93 2.71 25.18
CA TYR A 36 3.63 2.10 24.98
C TYR A 36 3.75 0.72 24.31
N PRO A 37 4.24 -0.32 25.00
CA PRO A 37 4.66 -1.59 24.40
C PRO A 37 3.56 -2.39 23.67
N ARG A 38 2.28 -2.05 23.91
CA ARG A 38 1.12 -2.66 23.22
C ARG A 38 0.66 -1.88 21.98
N SER A 39 1.25 -0.71 21.72
CA SER A 39 0.90 0.12 20.56
C SER A 39 1.65 -0.33 19.31
N MET A 40 0.92 -0.38 18.20
CA MET A 40 1.47 -0.55 16.86
C MET A 40 1.23 0.70 16.02
N MET A 41 2.22 1.08 15.21
CA MET A 41 2.09 2.14 14.23
C MET A 41 1.92 1.56 12.83
N ARG A 42 1.00 2.15 12.05
CA ARG A 42 0.85 1.91 10.63
C ARG A 42 1.18 3.18 9.85
N LEU A 43 2.05 3.04 8.85
CA LEU A 43 2.28 4.10 7.88
C LEU A 43 1.14 4.11 6.85
N GLY A 44 0.61 5.31 6.58
CA GLY A 44 -0.37 5.55 5.53
C GLY A 44 0.24 5.54 4.13
N MET A 45 -0.57 5.96 3.16
CA MET A 45 -0.17 6.05 1.76
C MET A 45 0.95 7.09 1.58
N THR A 46 1.92 6.76 0.74
CA THR A 46 2.97 7.68 0.34
C THR A 46 3.31 7.52 -1.14
N ASN A 47 3.52 8.63 -1.85
CA ASN A 47 3.93 8.55 -3.26
C ASN A 47 5.45 8.37 -3.38
N PRO A 48 5.93 7.67 -4.43
CA PRO A 48 7.35 7.41 -4.65
C PRO A 48 8.30 8.62 -4.50
N PRO A 49 8.04 9.82 -5.07
CA PRO A 49 9.06 10.86 -5.16
C PRO A 49 9.50 11.36 -3.78
N TYR A 50 8.58 11.45 -2.81
CA TYR A 50 8.88 12.00 -1.50
C TYR A 50 9.46 10.98 -0.53
N ILE A 51 9.06 9.72 -0.64
CA ILE A 51 9.56 8.67 0.25
C ILE A 51 10.90 8.09 -0.23
N LEU A 52 11.17 8.12 -1.54
CA LEU A 52 12.36 7.52 -2.13
C LEU A 52 13.67 8.16 -1.64
N GLN A 53 13.67 9.47 -1.39
CA GLN A 53 14.80 10.18 -0.77
C GLN A 53 15.08 9.74 0.68
N HIS A 54 14.10 9.13 1.34
CA HIS A 54 14.18 8.67 2.73
C HIS A 54 13.99 7.15 2.85
N ALA A 55 14.11 6.41 1.74
CA ALA A 55 13.75 4.99 1.69
C ALA A 55 14.55 4.17 2.70
N GLU A 56 15.81 4.52 2.94
CA GLU A 56 16.69 3.81 3.85
C GLU A 56 16.29 4.00 5.33
N GLU A 57 15.92 5.20 5.71
CA GLU A 57 15.40 5.52 7.04
C GLU A 57 14.01 4.90 7.24
N VAL A 58 13.15 5.02 6.25
CA VAL A 58 11.78 4.46 6.28
C VAL A 58 11.84 2.93 6.40
N ALA A 59 12.76 2.27 5.70
CA ALA A 59 12.98 0.84 5.86
C ALA A 59 13.37 0.46 7.30
N LYS A 60 14.26 1.23 7.95
CA LYS A 60 14.62 0.99 9.36
C LYS A 60 13.41 1.16 10.28
N ILE A 61 12.54 2.14 10.01
CA ILE A 61 11.30 2.34 10.76
C ILE A 61 10.33 1.18 10.57
N LEU A 62 10.14 0.70 9.33
CA LEU A 62 9.29 -0.45 9.03
C LEU A 62 9.78 -1.75 9.68
N SER A 63 11.10 -1.92 9.87
CA SER A 63 11.67 -3.04 10.64
C SER A 63 11.44 -2.96 12.15
N HIS A 64 10.96 -1.83 12.68
CA HIS A 64 10.82 -1.64 14.12
C HIS A 64 9.72 -2.57 14.69
N PRO A 65 9.91 -3.21 15.88
CA PRO A 65 8.94 -4.17 16.44
C PRO A 65 7.53 -3.64 16.61
N GLN A 66 7.37 -2.33 16.85
CA GLN A 66 6.08 -1.67 17.03
C GLN A 66 5.54 -0.96 15.78
N VAL A 67 6.05 -1.27 14.59
CA VAL A 67 5.58 -0.71 13.31
C VAL A 67 5.16 -1.84 12.38
N PHE A 68 3.99 -1.79 11.77
CA PHE A 68 3.60 -2.83 10.82
C PHE A 68 4.55 -2.85 9.61
N GLU A 69 4.90 -4.04 9.14
CA GLU A 69 5.66 -4.29 7.90
C GLU A 69 4.74 -4.12 6.70
N PHE A 70 4.14 -2.94 6.60
CA PHE A 70 3.16 -2.57 5.59
C PHE A 70 3.41 -1.16 5.10
N ILE A 71 3.36 -0.97 3.79
CA ILE A 71 3.38 0.36 3.18
C ILE A 71 2.49 0.39 1.93
N HIS A 72 1.81 1.51 1.72
CA HIS A 72 0.97 1.73 0.54
C HIS A 72 1.65 2.75 -0.38
N ILE A 73 2.10 2.28 -1.54
CA ILE A 73 2.84 3.04 -2.54
C ILE A 73 2.08 2.95 -3.87
N PRO A 74 1.30 3.97 -4.25
CA PRO A 74 0.45 3.89 -5.42
C PRO A 74 1.22 4.17 -6.73
N ILE A 75 1.44 3.14 -7.54
CA ILE A 75 2.07 3.30 -8.87
C ILE A 75 1.11 3.83 -9.93
N GLN A 76 -0.19 3.53 -9.82
CA GLN A 76 -1.29 3.96 -10.69
C GLN A 76 -1.27 3.38 -12.12
N SER A 77 -0.12 3.27 -12.77
CA SER A 77 0.06 2.63 -14.08
C SER A 77 1.47 2.06 -14.19
N GLY A 78 1.65 0.96 -14.91
CA GLY A 78 2.97 0.44 -15.25
C GLY A 78 3.59 1.09 -16.49
N SER A 79 3.00 2.15 -17.03
CA SER A 79 3.50 2.86 -18.19
C SER A 79 3.98 4.26 -17.86
N ASN A 80 5.26 4.55 -18.09
CA ASN A 80 5.82 5.89 -17.93
C ASN A 80 5.12 6.92 -18.84
N ASP A 81 4.57 6.52 -19.98
CA ASP A 81 3.80 7.44 -20.82
C ASP A 81 2.50 7.86 -20.16
N VAL A 82 1.74 6.88 -19.63
CA VAL A 82 0.49 7.16 -18.90
C VAL A 82 0.78 7.94 -17.61
N LEU A 83 1.83 7.60 -16.86
CA LEU A 83 2.23 8.31 -15.65
C LEU A 83 2.51 9.80 -15.92
N ARG A 84 3.20 10.14 -17.01
CA ARG A 84 3.41 11.53 -17.42
C ARG A 84 2.10 12.27 -17.69
N HIS A 85 1.16 11.63 -18.39
CA HIS A 85 -0.16 12.23 -18.65
C HIS A 85 -1.05 12.31 -17.40
N MET A 86 -0.79 11.47 -16.40
CA MET A 86 -1.36 11.58 -15.05
C MET A 86 -0.69 12.67 -14.21
N ILE A 87 0.35 13.35 -14.72
CA ILE A 87 1.13 14.37 -14.00
C ILE A 87 1.81 13.74 -12.76
N ARG A 88 2.35 12.53 -12.91
CA ARG A 88 3.19 11.91 -11.88
C ARG A 88 4.64 12.37 -12.05
N GLU A 89 5.25 12.73 -10.93
CA GLU A 89 6.66 13.16 -10.85
C GLU A 89 7.61 11.99 -10.59
N TYR A 90 7.18 10.77 -10.93
CA TYR A 90 7.92 9.53 -10.72
C TYR A 90 7.69 8.57 -11.88
N THR A 91 8.64 7.64 -12.04
CA THR A 91 8.58 6.60 -13.06
C THR A 91 8.38 5.21 -12.44
N VAL A 92 8.17 4.21 -13.30
CA VAL A 92 8.19 2.79 -12.91
C VAL A 92 9.53 2.40 -12.30
N GLU A 93 10.63 2.94 -12.80
CA GLU A 93 11.97 2.69 -12.27
C GLU A 93 12.15 3.27 -10.86
N ASP A 94 11.55 4.43 -10.57
CA ASP A 94 11.55 4.99 -9.21
C ASP A 94 10.78 4.09 -8.23
N PHE A 95 9.63 3.56 -8.68
CA PHE A 95 8.85 2.59 -7.91
C PHE A 95 9.64 1.29 -7.69
N ASP A 96 10.25 0.74 -8.74
CA ASP A 96 11.07 -0.47 -8.66
C ASP A 96 12.25 -0.28 -7.71
N ARG A 97 12.93 0.88 -7.78
CA ARG A 97 14.03 1.23 -6.88
C ARG A 97 13.56 1.32 -5.43
N LEU A 98 12.45 2.02 -5.20
CA LEU A 98 11.87 2.16 -3.85
C LEU A 98 11.52 0.79 -3.26
N VAL A 99 10.71 0.00 -3.97
CA VAL A 99 10.29 -1.32 -3.51
C VAL A 99 11.49 -2.25 -3.30
N GLY A 100 12.50 -2.17 -4.18
CA GLY A 100 13.75 -2.91 -4.06
C GLY A 100 14.52 -2.58 -2.77
N ILE A 101 14.72 -1.28 -2.48
CA ILE A 101 15.39 -0.82 -1.25
C ILE A 101 14.62 -1.30 -0.01
N LEU A 102 13.30 -1.09 0.02
CA LEU A 102 12.48 -1.43 1.17
C LEU A 102 12.47 -2.95 1.43
N ARG A 103 12.29 -3.78 0.39
CA ARG A 103 12.29 -5.25 0.53
C ARG A 103 13.65 -5.84 0.88
N ALA A 104 14.75 -5.21 0.45
CA ALA A 104 16.09 -5.65 0.82
C ALA A 104 16.33 -5.55 2.34
N ARG A 105 15.69 -4.58 3.01
CA ARG A 105 15.80 -4.34 4.46
C ARG A 105 14.65 -4.92 5.27
N VAL A 106 13.47 -5.05 4.66
CA VAL A 106 12.26 -5.60 5.27
C VAL A 106 11.74 -6.74 4.38
N PRO A 107 12.32 -7.95 4.49
CA PRO A 107 12.02 -9.05 3.56
C PRO A 107 10.53 -9.45 3.51
N ASN A 108 9.83 -9.29 4.64
CA ASN A 108 8.42 -9.63 4.81
C ASN A 108 7.47 -8.47 4.52
N LEU A 109 7.95 -7.38 3.93
CA LEU A 109 7.16 -6.17 3.67
C LEU A 109 5.98 -6.43 2.74
N THR A 110 4.78 -6.15 3.26
CA THR A 110 3.56 -6.03 2.46
C THR A 110 3.54 -4.66 1.79
N VAL A 111 3.69 -4.64 0.47
CA VAL A 111 3.49 -3.43 -0.34
C VAL A 111 2.09 -3.48 -0.96
N ALA A 112 1.27 -2.48 -0.64
CA ALA A 112 0.03 -2.20 -1.33
C ALA A 112 0.22 -1.14 -2.42
N THR A 113 -0.50 -1.26 -3.52
CA THR A 113 -0.50 -0.25 -4.59
C THR A 113 -1.90 0.01 -5.14
N ASP A 114 -2.04 1.10 -5.87
CA ASP A 114 -3.23 1.40 -6.67
C ASP A 114 -2.90 1.26 -8.15
N ILE A 115 -3.88 0.83 -8.96
CA ILE A 115 -3.84 0.80 -10.42
C ILE A 115 -5.13 1.43 -10.95
N ILE A 116 -4.99 2.35 -11.91
CA ILE A 116 -6.10 2.99 -12.63
C ILE A 116 -6.08 2.48 -14.07
N CYS A 117 -7.06 1.64 -14.42
CA CYS A 117 -7.22 1.10 -15.76
C CYS A 117 -8.03 2.06 -16.64
N GLY A 118 -7.68 2.16 -17.91
CA GLY A 118 -8.46 2.91 -18.89
C GLY A 118 -8.26 4.42 -18.83
N PHE A 119 -7.08 4.89 -18.42
CA PHE A 119 -6.75 6.31 -18.49
C PHE A 119 -6.85 6.81 -19.94
N PRO A 120 -7.30 8.05 -20.23
CA PRO A 120 -7.65 8.46 -21.59
C PRO A 120 -6.55 8.31 -22.65
N THR A 121 -5.27 8.35 -22.26
CA THR A 121 -4.12 8.19 -23.17
C THR A 121 -3.57 6.77 -23.22
N GLU A 122 -4.11 5.83 -22.44
CA GLU A 122 -3.58 4.47 -22.31
C GLU A 122 -3.77 3.69 -23.61
N SER A 123 -2.65 3.38 -24.29
CA SER A 123 -2.63 2.48 -25.43
C SER A 123 -2.68 1.01 -25.01
N GLU A 124 -2.73 0.10 -25.98
CA GLU A 124 -2.65 -1.34 -25.70
C GLU A 124 -1.29 -1.72 -25.12
N GLU A 125 -0.22 -1.14 -25.65
CA GLU A 125 1.14 -1.32 -25.17
C GLU A 125 1.29 -0.83 -23.72
N ASN A 126 0.69 0.32 -23.37
CA ASN A 126 0.73 0.83 -21.99
C ASN A 126 -0.02 -0.07 -21.00
N HIS A 127 -1.14 -0.65 -21.44
CA HIS A 127 -1.87 -1.63 -20.65
C HIS A 127 -1.03 -2.91 -20.45
N GLN A 128 -0.35 -3.38 -21.50
CA GLN A 128 0.56 -4.52 -21.40
C GLN A 128 1.73 -4.25 -20.45
N GLU A 129 2.33 -3.06 -20.48
CA GLU A 129 3.37 -2.62 -19.51
C GLU A 129 2.85 -2.69 -18.06
N THR A 130 1.58 -2.33 -17.84
CA THR A 130 0.92 -2.45 -16.53
C THR A 130 0.76 -3.91 -16.10
N LEU A 131 0.32 -4.79 -17.00
CA LEU A 131 0.23 -6.23 -16.71
C LEU A 131 1.61 -6.83 -16.40
N ASP A 132 2.65 -6.41 -17.11
CA ASP A 132 4.01 -6.91 -16.92
C ASP A 132 4.62 -6.43 -15.60
N LEU A 133 4.33 -5.19 -15.16
CA LEU A 133 4.67 -4.70 -13.83
C LEU A 133 4.02 -5.56 -12.74
N ILE A 134 2.72 -5.85 -12.88
CA ILE A 134 1.97 -6.68 -11.91
C ILE A 134 2.54 -8.10 -11.86
N LYS A 135 2.82 -8.71 -13.02
CA LYS A 135 3.44 -10.05 -13.10
C LYS A 135 4.82 -10.09 -12.45
N ARG A 136 5.61 -9.03 -12.60
CA ARG A 136 6.97 -8.94 -12.05
C ARG A 136 6.96 -8.85 -10.53
N HIS A 137 6.10 -8.00 -9.97
CA HIS A 137 6.10 -7.72 -8.54
C HIS A 137 5.19 -8.64 -7.72
N GLN A 138 4.10 -9.11 -8.32
CA GLN A 138 3.06 -9.94 -7.68
C GLN A 138 2.76 -9.46 -6.25
N LEU A 139 2.35 -8.19 -6.17
CA LEU A 139 2.10 -7.53 -4.89
C LEU A 139 0.89 -8.15 -4.20
N PRO A 140 0.89 -8.22 -2.86
CA PRO A 140 -0.21 -8.81 -2.10
C PRO A 140 -1.51 -8.00 -2.16
N VAL A 141 -1.41 -6.69 -2.36
CA VAL A 141 -2.57 -5.79 -2.33
C VAL A 141 -2.50 -4.85 -3.53
N ILE A 142 -3.47 -4.95 -4.43
CA ILE A 142 -3.64 -4.04 -5.57
C ILE A 142 -5.08 -3.50 -5.54
N ASN A 143 -5.23 -2.20 -5.32
CA ASN A 143 -6.51 -1.52 -5.47
C ASN A 143 -6.72 -1.18 -6.94
N ILE A 144 -7.58 -1.93 -7.61
CA ILE A 144 -7.84 -1.78 -9.04
C ILE A 144 -9.07 -0.90 -9.23
N SER A 145 -8.90 0.20 -9.96
CA SER A 145 -9.97 1.14 -10.26
C SER A 145 -10.07 1.41 -11.75
N GLN A 146 -11.28 1.70 -12.23
CA GLN A 146 -11.50 2.20 -13.59
C GLN A 146 -11.36 3.72 -13.59
N PHE A 147 -10.70 4.26 -14.61
CA PHE A 147 -10.63 5.71 -14.77
C PHE A 147 -12.02 6.30 -14.90
N TYR A 148 -12.28 7.32 -14.08
CA TYR A 148 -13.45 8.16 -14.19
C TYR A 148 -13.04 9.63 -14.24
N ALA A 149 -13.46 10.32 -15.28
CA ALA A 149 -13.15 11.74 -15.47
C ALA A 149 -13.92 12.59 -14.46
N ARG A 150 -13.23 13.03 -13.40
CA ARG A 150 -13.79 13.97 -12.43
C ARG A 150 -13.89 15.38 -13.03
N PRO A 151 -15.06 16.05 -12.93
CA PRO A 151 -15.21 17.42 -13.41
C PRO A 151 -14.11 18.36 -12.88
N GLY A 152 -13.62 19.27 -13.71
CA GLY A 152 -12.60 20.26 -13.35
C GLY A 152 -11.14 19.78 -13.45
N THR A 153 -10.88 18.48 -13.57
CA THR A 153 -9.50 17.94 -13.67
C THR A 153 -8.90 18.08 -15.07
N ALA A 154 -7.56 18.12 -15.17
CA ALA A 154 -6.85 18.09 -16.45
C ALA A 154 -7.22 16.83 -17.26
N ALA A 155 -7.27 15.67 -16.59
CA ALA A 155 -7.65 14.40 -17.21
C ALA A 155 -9.07 14.42 -17.83
N ALA A 156 -10.01 15.19 -17.26
CA ALA A 156 -11.36 15.31 -17.82
C ALA A 156 -11.40 16.01 -19.19
N ARG A 157 -10.36 16.76 -19.54
CA ARG A 157 -10.23 17.50 -20.81
C ARG A 157 -9.60 16.67 -21.93
N ILE A 158 -8.92 15.57 -21.61
CA ILE A 158 -8.24 14.72 -22.60
C ILE A 158 -9.27 14.06 -23.53
N ARG A 159 -9.00 14.11 -24.84
CA ARG A 159 -9.82 13.52 -25.90
C ARG A 159 -8.92 12.91 -27.00
N PRO A 160 -9.37 11.85 -27.70
CA PRO A 160 -10.61 11.09 -27.43
C PRO A 160 -10.53 10.32 -26.10
N ARG A 161 -11.69 9.89 -25.57
CA ARG A 161 -11.72 8.98 -24.41
C ARG A 161 -11.71 7.55 -24.92
N LEU A 162 -11.16 6.64 -24.11
CA LEU A 162 -11.31 5.22 -24.36
C LEU A 162 -12.79 4.80 -24.27
N PRO A 163 -13.26 3.90 -25.14
CA PRO A 163 -14.59 3.32 -25.02
C PRO A 163 -14.76 2.62 -23.68
N GLY A 164 -15.92 2.76 -23.03
CA GLY A 164 -16.18 2.12 -21.73
C GLY A 164 -16.02 0.59 -21.75
N LYS A 165 -16.23 -0.04 -22.91
CA LYS A 165 -15.95 -1.48 -23.11
C LYS A 165 -14.47 -1.81 -22.90
N VAL A 166 -13.56 -1.02 -23.48
CA VAL A 166 -12.11 -1.19 -23.34
C VAL A 166 -11.67 -0.98 -21.89
N ILE A 167 -12.19 0.06 -21.22
CA ILE A 167 -11.89 0.33 -19.80
C ILE A 167 -12.29 -0.86 -18.92
N LYS A 168 -13.47 -1.45 -19.18
CA LYS A 168 -13.96 -2.63 -18.46
C LYS A 168 -13.11 -3.86 -18.73
N GLU A 169 -12.76 -4.13 -19.99
CA GLU A 169 -11.89 -5.24 -20.40
C GLU A 169 -10.55 -5.16 -19.67
N ARG A 170 -9.87 -4.00 -19.71
CA ARG A 170 -8.59 -3.79 -19.02
C ARG A 170 -8.65 -4.02 -17.51
N SER A 171 -9.67 -3.46 -16.84
CA SER A 171 -9.84 -3.71 -15.40
C SER A 171 -10.11 -5.18 -15.07
N THR A 172 -10.77 -5.91 -15.97
CA THR A 172 -11.06 -7.33 -15.82
C THR A 172 -9.78 -8.15 -15.97
N GLU A 173 -8.95 -7.83 -16.96
CA GLU A 173 -7.65 -8.48 -17.17
C GLU A 173 -6.69 -8.26 -16.00
N VAL A 174 -6.58 -7.03 -15.51
CA VAL A 174 -5.77 -6.70 -14.33
C VAL A 174 -6.26 -7.47 -13.11
N THR A 175 -7.58 -7.55 -12.91
CA THR A 175 -8.18 -8.31 -11.79
C THR A 175 -7.90 -9.80 -11.93
N ASN A 176 -8.11 -10.38 -13.11
CA ASN A 176 -7.87 -11.80 -13.36
C ASN A 176 -6.38 -12.15 -13.16
N LEU A 177 -5.47 -11.28 -13.61
CA LEU A 177 -4.05 -11.45 -13.39
C LEU A 177 -3.71 -11.42 -11.89
N PHE A 178 -4.21 -10.41 -11.14
CA PHE A 178 -4.02 -10.32 -9.69
C PHE A 178 -4.49 -11.60 -8.97
N MET A 179 -5.65 -12.12 -9.36
CA MET A 179 -6.23 -13.34 -8.80
C MET A 179 -5.53 -14.64 -9.24
N SER A 180 -4.67 -14.58 -10.26
CA SER A 180 -4.03 -15.77 -10.84
C SER A 180 -2.78 -16.24 -10.10
N TYR A 181 -2.09 -15.36 -9.37
CA TYR A 181 -0.86 -15.73 -8.66
C TYR A 181 -1.13 -16.07 -7.19
N SER A 182 -0.36 -17.04 -6.67
CA SER A 182 -0.44 -17.41 -5.26
C SER A 182 0.24 -16.36 -4.39
N LEU A 183 -0.48 -15.90 -3.37
CA LEU A 183 0.04 -15.00 -2.34
C LEU A 183 0.34 -15.72 -1.03
N THR A 184 0.14 -17.05 -0.99
CA THR A 184 0.24 -17.85 0.23
C THR A 184 1.56 -17.63 0.96
N ASP A 185 2.67 -17.85 0.27
CA ASP A 185 4.00 -17.74 0.87
C ASP A 185 4.39 -16.29 1.22
N LYS A 186 3.66 -15.30 0.67
CA LYS A 186 3.94 -13.87 0.90
C LYS A 186 3.15 -13.29 2.07
N LEU A 187 1.90 -13.74 2.25
CA LEU A 187 0.94 -13.15 3.18
C LEU A 187 0.58 -14.03 4.37
N TYR A 188 0.64 -15.35 4.21
CA TYR A 188 0.08 -16.29 5.16
C TYR A 188 1.17 -17.18 5.72
N ASP A 189 1.38 -17.07 7.02
CA ASP A 189 2.28 -17.93 7.77
C ASP A 189 1.57 -19.26 8.09
N ILE A 190 1.18 -20.02 7.05
CA ILE A 190 0.38 -21.25 7.21
C ILE A 190 1.15 -22.28 8.02
N GLY A 191 0.58 -22.68 9.15
CA GLY A 191 1.18 -23.67 10.05
C GLY A 191 2.25 -23.09 10.97
N GLU A 192 2.49 -21.78 10.93
CA GLU A 192 3.40 -21.09 11.84
C GLU A 192 2.64 -20.40 12.99
N LEU A 193 3.33 -20.16 14.10
CA LEU A 193 2.82 -19.39 15.23
C LEU A 193 3.19 -17.92 15.02
N VAL A 194 2.19 -17.03 14.98
CA VAL A 194 2.36 -15.61 14.67
C VAL A 194 1.74 -14.70 15.72
N ASP A 195 2.36 -13.55 15.94
CA ASP A 195 1.78 -12.50 16.77
C ASP A 195 0.65 -11.77 16.01
N VAL A 196 -0.51 -11.62 16.66
CA VAL A 196 -1.70 -10.92 16.18
C VAL A 196 -2.07 -9.80 17.14
N TRP A 197 -2.25 -8.60 16.60
CA TRP A 197 -2.73 -7.43 17.33
C TRP A 197 -4.20 -7.19 17.01
N PHE A 198 -5.08 -7.41 17.99
CA PHE A 198 -6.52 -7.24 17.83
C PHE A 198 -6.96 -5.81 18.16
N ASP A 199 -7.73 -5.21 17.24
CA ASP A 199 -8.10 -3.79 17.28
C ASP A 199 -9.59 -3.52 16.99
N GLU A 200 -10.34 -4.52 16.54
CA GLU A 200 -11.76 -4.35 16.20
C GLU A 200 -12.59 -5.56 16.64
N VAL A 201 -13.81 -5.30 17.13
CA VAL A 201 -14.88 -6.28 17.30
C VAL A 201 -16.02 -5.92 16.34
N ASP A 202 -16.34 -6.83 15.43
CA ASP A 202 -17.51 -6.74 14.56
C ASP A 202 -18.66 -7.54 15.21
N GLU A 203 -19.42 -6.88 16.07
CA GLU A 203 -20.57 -7.49 16.76
C GLU A 203 -21.65 -8.00 15.79
N LYS A 204 -21.80 -7.34 14.63
CA LYS A 204 -22.82 -7.74 13.63
C LYS A 204 -22.48 -9.06 12.98
N ARG A 205 -21.20 -9.31 12.73
CA ARG A 205 -20.71 -10.58 12.17
C ARG A 205 -20.32 -11.60 13.23
N GLY A 206 -20.31 -11.19 14.51
CA GLY A 206 -19.91 -12.04 15.63
C GLY A 206 -18.43 -12.37 15.60
N GLN A 207 -17.57 -11.43 15.20
CA GLN A 207 -16.16 -11.66 14.89
C GLN A 207 -15.25 -10.67 15.62
N THR A 208 -14.04 -11.12 15.93
CA THR A 208 -12.95 -10.26 16.40
C THR A 208 -11.87 -10.20 15.33
N VAL A 209 -11.42 -8.98 15.02
CA VAL A 209 -10.48 -8.69 13.95
C VAL A 209 -9.16 -8.20 14.53
N GLY A 210 -8.08 -8.74 13.98
CA GLY A 210 -6.74 -8.29 14.28
C GLY A 210 -5.85 -8.38 13.05
N HIS A 211 -4.60 -7.95 13.21
CA HIS A 211 -3.63 -7.91 12.13
C HIS A 211 -2.31 -8.54 12.57
N THR A 212 -1.68 -9.30 11.69
CA THR A 212 -0.30 -9.77 11.89
C THR A 212 0.70 -8.63 11.71
N LYS A 213 1.98 -8.89 11.96
CA LYS A 213 3.08 -7.94 11.71
C LYS A 213 3.11 -7.42 10.27
N ARG A 214 2.80 -8.28 9.29
CA ARG A 214 2.71 -7.96 7.84
C ARG A 214 1.39 -7.27 7.46
N TYR A 215 0.57 -6.94 8.45
CA TYR A 215 -0.76 -6.36 8.30
C TYR A 215 -1.77 -7.28 7.59
N THR A 216 -1.56 -8.59 7.66
CA THR A 216 -2.54 -9.59 7.18
C THR A 216 -3.71 -9.64 8.17
N LYS A 217 -4.94 -9.49 7.67
CA LYS A 217 -6.15 -9.56 8.49
C LYS A 217 -6.38 -10.98 9.02
N VAL A 218 -6.56 -11.08 10.32
CA VAL A 218 -6.94 -12.30 11.05
C VAL A 218 -8.36 -12.13 11.58
N ILE A 219 -9.20 -13.14 11.39
CA ILE A 219 -10.58 -13.17 11.86
C ILE A 219 -10.73 -14.31 12.86
N VAL A 220 -11.09 -13.98 14.09
CA VAL A 220 -11.55 -14.95 15.09
C VAL A 220 -13.09 -14.97 15.00
N PRO A 221 -13.72 -16.13 14.73
CA PRO A 221 -15.16 -16.25 14.51
C PRO A 221 -15.97 -16.20 15.83
N GLU A 222 -15.53 -15.38 16.78
CA GLU A 222 -16.15 -15.15 18.08
C GLU A 222 -15.94 -13.70 18.50
N VAL A 223 -16.88 -13.16 19.28
CA VAL A 223 -16.71 -11.86 19.94
C VAL A 223 -15.89 -12.04 21.20
N ARG A 224 -14.67 -11.52 21.20
CA ARG A 224 -13.69 -11.68 22.26
C ARG A 224 -13.15 -10.32 22.69
N THR A 225 -13.89 -9.65 23.55
CA THR A 225 -13.53 -8.33 24.08
C THR A 225 -12.27 -8.37 24.94
N ASP A 226 -11.93 -9.54 25.49
CA ASP A 226 -10.70 -9.79 26.23
C ASP A 226 -9.43 -9.77 25.37
N LEU A 227 -9.56 -9.92 24.05
CA LEU A 227 -8.42 -9.81 23.12
C LEU A 227 -8.12 -8.36 22.71
N MET A 228 -9.02 -7.41 23.01
CA MET A 228 -8.88 -6.03 22.53
C MET A 228 -7.63 -5.33 23.07
N GLY A 229 -6.69 -5.06 22.15
CA GLY A 229 -5.39 -4.48 22.47
C GLY A 229 -4.33 -5.42 22.96
N GLU A 230 -4.64 -6.70 23.00
CA GLU A 230 -3.70 -7.71 23.35
C GLU A 230 -2.97 -8.20 22.10
N LYS A 231 -1.70 -8.52 22.32
CA LYS A 231 -0.89 -9.24 21.34
C LYS A 231 -0.96 -10.71 21.71
N MET A 232 -1.50 -11.52 20.82
CA MET A 232 -1.69 -12.96 21.03
C MET A 232 -0.87 -13.73 20.01
N ARG A 233 -0.36 -14.89 20.43
CA ARG A 233 0.41 -15.80 19.58
C ARG A 233 -0.41 -17.02 19.19
#